data_AF-A0A942J1B8-F1
#
_entry.id   AF-A0A942J1B8-F1
#
_cell.length_a   1.000
_cell.length_b   1.000
_cell.length_c   1.000
_cell.angle_alpha   90.00
_cell.angle_beta   90.00
_cell.angle_gamma   90.00
#
_symmetry.space_group_name_H-M   'P 1'
#
loop_
_entity.id
_entity.type
_entity.pdbx_description
1 polymer ?
#
loop_
_entity_poly.entity_id
_entity_poly.type
_entity_poly.pdbx_seq_one_letter_code
_entity_poly.pdbx_strand_id
1 'polypeptide(L)'
;MKLIILTIVAFVTLLLTSTLQAHTFYKWVDEKGTVNYTDDYNTIPPVHRGQVEIEWVHEEGPTPPIQKMTPQKREEIRKDTWGQGETYWRGKVRPWKEFLKTAEANYEKAHEKFMGKAMEFSRSRFGAWSKTQYKLNIIELDRLKGEMIKYADQIAEAREAMEKISKEAKEEKTNPDWLK
;
A
#
# COMPACT_ATOMS: atom_id res chain seq x y z
N MET A 1 -1.81 -35.83 32.66
CA MET A 1 -2.25 -34.61 31.96
C MET A 1 -1.22 -33.49 32.00
N LYS A 2 -0.73 -33.06 33.18
CA LYS A 2 0.30 -32.00 33.31
C LYS A 2 1.61 -32.26 32.55
N LEU A 3 2.08 -33.52 32.52
CA LEU A 3 3.32 -33.88 31.82
C LEU A 3 3.21 -33.74 30.28
N ILE A 4 2.04 -34.05 29.72
CA ILE A 4 1.76 -34.00 28.28
C ILE A 4 1.68 -32.54 27.79
N ILE A 5 1.09 -31.67 28.60
CA ILE A 5 1.01 -30.22 28.28
C ILE A 5 2.42 -29.62 28.26
N LEU A 6 3.31 -30.05 29.16
CA LEU A 6 4.68 -29.54 29.23
C LEU A 6 5.52 -29.97 28.01
N THR A 7 5.34 -31.20 27.50
CA THR A 7 5.99 -31.66 26.28
C THR A 7 5.47 -30.94 25.03
N ILE A 8 4.16 -30.68 24.94
CA ILE A 8 3.58 -29.94 23.81
C ILE A 8 4.10 -28.50 23.79
N VAL A 9 4.15 -27.82 24.94
CA VAL A 9 4.69 -26.45 25.03
C VAL A 9 6.17 -26.42 24.63
N ALA A 10 6.98 -27.36 25.11
CA ALA A 10 8.40 -27.45 24.74
C ALA A 10 8.60 -27.67 23.23
N PHE A 11 7.77 -28.53 22.63
CA PHE A 11 7.82 -28.81 21.18
C PHE A 11 7.41 -27.58 20.34
N VAL A 12 6.39 -26.83 20.78
CA VAL A 12 5.96 -25.60 20.10
C VAL A 12 7.04 -24.52 20.17
N THR A 13 7.72 -24.35 21.30
CA THR A 13 8.84 -23.39 21.41
C THR A 13 10.04 -23.76 20.53
N LEU A 14 10.29 -25.06 20.30
CA LEU A 14 11.39 -25.50 19.43
C LEU A 14 11.13 -25.19 17.94
N LEU A 15 9.87 -25.14 17.53
CA LEU A 15 9.47 -24.81 16.16
C LEU A 15 9.57 -23.31 15.83
N LEU A 16 9.73 -22.44 16.84
CA LEU A 16 9.77 -20.98 16.67
C LEU A 16 11.19 -20.41 16.57
N THR A 17 12.25 -21.23 16.64
CA THR A 17 13.64 -20.76 16.67
C THR A 17 14.41 -20.94 15.36
N SER A 18 13.74 -21.17 14.23
CA SER A 18 14.39 -21.10 12.92
C SER A 18 14.75 -19.65 12.60
N THR A 19 15.95 -19.23 13.01
CA THR A 19 16.51 -17.91 12.73
C THR A 19 16.66 -17.73 11.23
N LEU A 20 15.94 -16.76 10.68
CA LEU A 20 16.13 -16.23 9.34
C LEU A 20 17.58 -15.76 9.20
N GLN A 21 18.42 -16.54 8.51
CA GLN A 21 19.73 -16.08 8.10
C GLN A 21 19.54 -15.21 6.85
N ALA A 22 19.43 -13.89 7.06
CA ALA A 22 19.45 -12.94 5.97
C ALA A 22 20.84 -12.97 5.31
N HIS A 23 20.98 -13.67 4.19
CA HIS A 23 22.16 -13.58 3.35
C HIS A 23 22.11 -12.28 2.55
N THR A 24 23.19 -11.52 2.63
CA THR A 24 23.34 -10.26 1.90
C THR A 24 24.03 -10.57 0.58
N PHE A 25 23.38 -10.27 -0.55
CA PHE A 25 24.00 -10.37 -1.87
C PHE A 25 24.31 -8.98 -2.40
N TYR A 26 25.52 -8.83 -2.95
CA TYR A 26 26.00 -7.62 -3.59
C TYR A 26 25.98 -7.80 -5.10
N LYS A 27 25.38 -6.84 -5.79
CA LYS A 27 25.25 -6.81 -7.24
C LYS A 27 25.95 -5.57 -7.80
N TRP A 28 26.78 -5.74 -8.83
CA TRP A 28 27.43 -4.62 -9.52
C TRP A 28 27.59 -4.89 -11.02
N VAL A 29 27.82 -3.84 -11.79
CA VAL A 29 28.04 -3.90 -13.24
C VAL A 29 29.49 -3.53 -13.55
N ASP A 30 30.17 -4.36 -14.33
CA ASP A 30 31.55 -4.09 -14.74
C ASP A 30 31.64 -3.12 -15.94
N GLU A 31 32.86 -2.74 -16.32
CA GLU A 31 33.11 -1.83 -17.46
C GLU A 31 32.61 -2.36 -18.81
N LYS A 32 32.38 -3.67 -18.92
CA LYS A 32 31.86 -4.33 -20.12
C LYS A 32 30.32 -4.44 -20.10
N GLY A 33 29.67 -3.94 -19.05
CA GLY A 33 28.22 -4.03 -18.85
C GLY A 33 27.77 -5.39 -18.31
N THR A 34 28.67 -6.23 -17.81
CA THR A 34 28.35 -7.55 -17.25
C THR A 34 27.91 -7.39 -15.79
N VAL A 35 26.75 -7.97 -15.45
CA VAL A 35 26.25 -7.99 -14.07
C VAL A 35 26.94 -9.13 -13.31
N ASN A 36 27.54 -8.80 -12.18
CA ASN A 36 28.21 -9.74 -11.29
C ASN A 36 27.51 -9.75 -9.92
N TYR A 37 27.54 -10.91 -9.25
CA TYR A 37 26.95 -11.13 -7.94
C TYR A 37 27.99 -11.76 -7.01
N THR A 38 28.02 -11.33 -5.75
CA THR A 38 28.86 -11.92 -4.70
C THR A 38 28.19 -11.79 -3.34
N ASP A 39 28.49 -12.72 -2.44
CA ASP A 39 28.17 -12.69 -1.03
C ASP A 39 29.27 -12.01 -0.18
N ASP A 40 30.47 -11.79 -0.74
CA ASP A 40 31.58 -11.11 -0.07
C ASP A 40 31.93 -9.77 -0.75
N TYR A 41 31.64 -8.67 -0.06
CA TYR A 41 31.93 -7.30 -0.50
C TYR A 41 33.41 -7.07 -0.87
N ASN A 42 34.34 -7.80 -0.26
CA ASN A 42 35.77 -7.61 -0.52
C ASN A 42 36.21 -8.11 -1.89
N THR A 43 35.44 -9.03 -2.49
CA THR A 43 35.70 -9.54 -3.84
C THR A 43 35.35 -8.52 -4.94
N ILE A 44 34.59 -7.47 -4.58
CA ILE A 44 34.19 -6.40 -5.50
C ILE A 44 35.40 -5.49 -5.78
N PRO A 45 35.78 -5.28 -7.06
CA PRO A 45 36.86 -4.37 -7.40
C PRO A 45 36.58 -2.96 -6.85
N PRO A 46 37.61 -2.25 -6.31
CA PRO A 46 37.42 -0.95 -5.67
C PRO A 46 36.65 0.09 -6.50
N VAL A 47 36.81 0.04 -7.83
CA VAL A 47 36.17 0.95 -8.78
C VAL A 47 34.64 0.79 -8.79
N HIS A 48 34.12 -0.41 -8.50
CA HIS A 48 32.69 -0.71 -8.56
C HIS A 48 31.98 -0.67 -7.19
N ARG A 49 32.73 -0.54 -6.09
CA ARG A 49 32.20 -0.54 -4.71
C ARG A 49 31.19 0.59 -4.44
N GLY A 50 31.27 1.70 -5.17
CA GLY A 50 30.32 2.81 -5.09
C GLY A 50 29.02 2.63 -5.88
N GLN A 51 28.90 1.57 -6.68
CA GLN A 51 27.76 1.28 -7.56
C GLN A 51 27.04 -0.02 -7.19
N VAL A 52 27.29 -0.54 -5.98
CA VAL A 52 26.76 -1.82 -5.53
C VAL A 52 25.31 -1.66 -5.06
N GLU A 53 24.43 -2.50 -5.60
CA GLU A 53 23.05 -2.67 -5.13
C GLU A 53 23.02 -3.84 -4.14
N ILE A 54 22.46 -3.62 -2.94
CA ILE A 54 22.35 -4.65 -1.89
C ILE A 54 20.95 -5.27 -1.99
N GLU A 55 20.90 -6.56 -2.30
CA GLU A 55 19.65 -7.29 -2.44
C GLU A 55 19.44 -8.21 -1.23
N TRP A 56 18.37 -7.96 -0.47
CA TRP A 56 17.95 -8.79 0.66
C TRP A 56 17.03 -9.89 0.14
N VAL A 57 17.55 -11.11 0.00
CA VAL A 57 16.73 -12.26 -0.40
C VAL A 57 16.03 -12.81 0.84
N HIS A 58 14.69 -12.70 0.90
CA HIS A 58 13.89 -13.52 1.80
C HIS A 58 13.75 -14.92 1.16
N GLU A 59 14.37 -15.93 1.77
CA GLU A 59 14.16 -17.33 1.38
C GLU A 59 12.74 -17.77 1.76
N GLU A 60 11.82 -17.77 0.80
CA GLU A 60 10.69 -18.71 0.78
C GLU A 60 10.50 -19.27 -0.64
N GLY A 61 10.92 -20.53 -0.85
CA GLY A 61 10.47 -21.37 -1.97
C GLY A 61 11.59 -22.02 -2.81
N PRO A 62 11.37 -23.25 -3.32
CA PRO A 62 12.35 -23.98 -4.11
C PRO A 62 12.63 -23.27 -5.46
N THR A 63 13.92 -23.12 -5.76
CA THR A 63 14.48 -22.50 -6.97
C THR A 63 13.84 -23.02 -8.27
N PRO A 64 13.29 -22.15 -9.14
CA PRO A 64 13.05 -22.51 -10.53
C PRO A 64 14.39 -22.62 -11.30
N PRO A 65 14.46 -23.43 -12.37
CA PRO A 65 15.70 -23.62 -13.13
C PRO A 65 16.13 -22.31 -13.79
N ILE A 66 17.45 -22.08 -13.79
CA ILE A 66 18.16 -20.98 -14.44
C ILE A 66 17.69 -20.83 -15.89
N GLN A 67 16.76 -19.91 -16.11
CA GLN A 67 16.44 -19.44 -17.46
C GLN A 67 17.60 -18.59 -17.93
N LYS A 68 18.28 -19.04 -19.00
CA LYS A 68 19.12 -18.19 -19.84
C LYS A 68 18.28 -16.97 -20.23
N MET A 69 18.57 -15.80 -19.63
CA MET A 69 17.93 -14.56 -20.02
C MET A 69 18.29 -14.29 -21.49
N THR A 70 17.29 -14.45 -22.35
CA THR A 70 17.26 -13.87 -23.67
C THR A 70 17.46 -12.35 -23.56
N PRO A 71 18.01 -11.69 -24.61
CA PRO A 71 18.41 -10.31 -24.58
C PRO A 71 17.29 -9.44 -24.01
N GLN A 72 17.63 -8.70 -22.95
CA GLN A 72 16.77 -7.74 -22.29
C GLN A 72 16.14 -6.87 -23.38
N LYS A 73 14.86 -7.15 -23.67
CA LYS A 73 14.05 -6.37 -24.59
C LYS A 73 14.09 -4.98 -24.01
N ARG A 74 14.88 -4.10 -24.63
CA ARG A 74 14.87 -2.66 -24.44
C ARG A 74 13.40 -2.33 -24.23
N GLU A 75 13.03 -1.94 -23.00
CA GLU A 75 11.69 -1.44 -22.74
C GLU A 75 11.59 -0.19 -23.60
N GLU A 76 11.17 -0.39 -24.86
CA GLU A 76 10.65 0.66 -25.70
C GLU A 76 9.64 1.34 -24.80
N ILE A 77 9.98 2.56 -24.39
CA ILE A 77 9.13 3.47 -23.63
C ILE A 77 7.78 3.38 -24.36
N ARG A 78 6.85 2.58 -23.83
CA ARG A 78 5.59 2.25 -24.51
C ARG A 78 4.72 3.47 -24.37
N LYS A 79 5.03 4.49 -25.15
CA LYS A 79 4.22 5.67 -25.24
C LYS A 79 2.84 5.25 -25.76
N ASP A 80 1.82 5.91 -25.27
CA ASP A 80 0.47 5.74 -25.80
C ASP A 80 0.41 6.17 -27.29
N THR A 81 -0.77 6.03 -27.87
CA THR A 81 -1.03 6.37 -29.29
C THR A 81 -0.69 7.83 -29.62
N TRP A 82 -0.60 8.71 -28.61
CA TRP A 82 -0.29 10.14 -28.72
C TRP A 82 1.13 10.50 -28.28
N GLY A 83 1.97 9.51 -27.96
CA GLY A 83 3.33 9.75 -27.51
C GLY A 83 3.45 10.11 -26.02
N GLN A 84 2.38 10.06 -25.24
CA GLN A 84 2.39 10.35 -23.81
C GLN A 84 2.82 9.10 -23.04
N GLY A 85 3.63 9.32 -22.02
CA GLY A 85 4.24 8.25 -21.22
C GLY A 85 3.59 8.10 -19.87
N GLU A 86 4.13 7.20 -19.07
CA GLU A 86 3.75 6.95 -17.68
C GLU A 86 3.62 8.23 -16.83
N THR A 87 4.51 9.19 -17.01
CA THR A 87 4.52 10.46 -16.25
C THR A 87 3.26 11.28 -16.45
N TYR A 88 2.67 11.25 -17.64
CA TYR A 88 1.42 11.95 -17.94
C TYR A 88 0.24 11.31 -17.18
N TRP A 89 0.11 10.00 -17.29
CA TRP A 89 -0.98 9.24 -16.65
C TRP A 89 -0.88 9.30 -15.12
N ARG A 90 0.32 9.18 -14.56
CA ARG A 90 0.56 9.41 -13.12
C ARG A 90 0.22 10.85 -12.71
N GLY A 91 0.55 11.83 -13.55
CA GLY A 91 0.19 13.23 -13.34
C GLY A 91 -1.31 13.46 -13.26
N LYS A 92 -2.10 12.79 -14.12
CA LYS A 92 -3.57 12.83 -14.08
C LYS A 92 -4.15 12.19 -12.82
N VAL A 93 -3.61 11.05 -12.38
CA VAL A 93 -4.15 10.30 -11.24
C VAL A 93 -3.74 10.88 -9.88
N ARG A 94 -2.57 11.52 -9.79
CA ARG A 94 -2.04 12.03 -8.51
C ARG A 94 -3.00 12.97 -7.75
N PRO A 95 -3.60 14.01 -8.36
CA PRO A 95 -4.55 14.87 -7.66
C PRO A 95 -5.76 14.11 -7.11
N TRP A 96 -6.25 13.10 -7.85
CA TRP A 96 -7.37 12.27 -7.43
C TRP A 96 -7.01 11.34 -6.27
N LYS A 97 -5.78 10.79 -6.25
CA LYS A 97 -5.29 10.02 -5.09
C LYS A 97 -5.17 10.90 -3.84
N GLU A 98 -4.65 12.12 -3.97
CA GLU A 98 -4.57 13.07 -2.86
C GLU A 98 -5.96 13.51 -2.37
N PHE A 99 -6.87 13.79 -3.29
CA PHE A 99 -8.26 14.14 -3.00
C PHE A 99 -9.00 12.99 -2.31
N LEU A 100 -8.87 11.75 -2.81
CA LEU A 100 -9.45 10.55 -2.20
C LEU A 100 -8.94 10.37 -0.77
N LYS A 101 -7.62 10.43 -0.56
CA LYS A 101 -7.01 10.32 0.78
C LYS A 101 -7.56 11.38 1.74
N THR A 102 -7.72 12.60 1.26
CA THR A 102 -8.26 13.71 2.06
C THR A 102 -9.74 13.50 2.38
N ALA A 103 -10.53 13.05 1.41
CA ALA A 103 -11.95 12.75 1.61
C ALA A 103 -12.17 11.58 2.58
N GLU A 104 -11.36 10.51 2.49
CA GLU A 104 -11.38 9.38 3.42
C GLU A 104 -11.04 9.82 4.86
N ALA A 105 -9.97 10.60 5.05
CA ALA A 105 -9.62 11.13 6.37
C ALA A 105 -10.71 12.05 6.95
N ASN A 106 -11.35 12.87 6.11
CA ASN A 106 -12.46 13.72 6.55
C ASN A 106 -13.72 12.91 6.90
N TYR A 107 -14.02 11.87 6.13
CA TYR A 107 -15.11 10.93 6.42
C TYR A 107 -14.89 10.24 7.76
N GLU A 108 -13.69 9.69 7.99
CA GLU A 108 -13.34 9.03 9.25
C GLU A 108 -13.50 9.99 10.44
N LYS A 109 -12.98 11.22 10.33
CA LYS A 109 -13.14 12.24 11.36
C LYS A 109 -14.60 12.61 11.63
N ALA A 110 -15.44 12.70 10.59
CA ALA A 110 -16.87 12.97 10.74
C ALA A 110 -17.59 11.78 11.39
N HIS A 111 -17.22 10.56 11.00
CA HIS A 111 -17.75 9.32 11.56
C HIS A 111 -17.38 9.16 13.05
N GLU A 112 -16.14 9.43 13.43
CA GLU A 112 -15.70 9.42 14.83
C GLU A 112 -16.50 10.42 15.69
N LYS A 113 -16.69 11.65 15.19
CA LYS A 113 -17.51 12.66 15.87
C LYS A 113 -18.95 12.20 16.01
N PHE A 114 -19.53 11.65 14.95
CA PHE A 114 -20.90 11.12 14.96
C PHE A 114 -21.03 10.01 16.00
N MET A 115 -20.13 9.04 16.01
CA MET A 115 -20.13 7.92 16.95
C MET A 115 -19.92 8.38 18.39
N GLY A 116 -18.99 9.31 18.61
CA GLY A 116 -18.76 9.93 19.92
C GLY A 116 -20.02 10.62 20.45
N LYS A 117 -20.68 11.42 19.61
CA LYS A 117 -21.91 12.13 19.97
C LYS A 117 -23.08 11.17 20.18
N ALA A 118 -23.20 10.13 19.36
CA ALA A 118 -24.24 9.11 19.49
C ALA A 118 -24.07 8.28 20.79
N MET A 119 -22.82 7.99 21.18
CA MET A 119 -22.53 7.35 22.46
C MET A 119 -22.81 8.25 23.66
N GLU A 120 -22.48 9.55 23.60
CA GLU A 120 -22.86 10.53 24.62
C GLU A 120 -24.39 10.58 24.80
N PHE A 121 -25.10 10.57 23.67
CA PHE A 121 -26.56 10.54 23.60
C PHE A 121 -27.17 9.28 24.22
N SER A 122 -26.60 8.10 23.93
CA SER A 122 -27.09 6.85 24.48
C SER A 122 -26.85 6.74 26.00
N ARG A 123 -25.70 7.22 26.49
CA ARG A 123 -25.36 7.20 27.92
C ARG A 123 -26.27 8.08 28.77
N SER A 124 -26.74 9.20 28.21
CA SER A 124 -27.53 10.20 28.95
C SER A 124 -29.05 10.02 28.84
N ARG A 125 -29.50 8.91 28.24
CA ARG A 125 -30.91 8.67 27.87
C ARG A 125 -31.87 8.54 29.06
N PHE A 126 -31.37 8.30 30.26
CA PHE A 126 -32.18 8.12 31.47
C PHE A 126 -32.24 9.42 32.30
N GLY A 127 -33.16 10.31 31.94
CA GLY A 127 -33.62 11.40 32.82
C GLY A 127 -32.71 12.62 33.00
N ALA A 128 -31.51 12.64 32.39
CA ALA A 128 -30.53 13.69 32.63
C ALA A 128 -30.70 14.95 31.75
N TRP A 129 -31.51 14.90 30.69
CA TRP A 129 -31.56 15.97 29.68
C TRP A 129 -32.90 16.70 29.61
N SER A 130 -32.81 18.01 29.44
CA SER A 130 -33.97 18.83 29.08
C SER A 130 -34.42 18.55 27.65
N LYS A 131 -35.71 18.83 27.36
CA LYS A 131 -36.29 18.73 26.00
C LYS A 131 -35.50 19.54 24.97
N THR A 132 -34.93 20.67 25.36
CA THR A 132 -34.09 21.52 24.50
C THR A 132 -32.76 20.87 24.17
N GLN A 133 -32.06 20.31 25.16
CA GLN A 133 -30.80 19.58 24.94
C GLN A 133 -30.98 18.38 24.02
N TYR A 134 -32.07 17.63 24.21
CA TYR A 134 -32.40 16.49 23.34
C TYR A 134 -32.55 16.90 21.87
N LYS A 135 -33.30 17.98 21.60
CA LYS A 135 -33.49 18.52 20.25
C LYS A 135 -32.17 19.00 19.63
N LEU A 136 -31.36 19.73 20.38
CA LEU A 136 -30.06 20.21 19.90
C LEU A 136 -29.12 19.06 19.53
N ASN A 137 -29.09 18.00 20.33
CA ASN A 137 -28.26 16.83 20.03
C ASN A 137 -28.73 16.07 18.79
N ILE A 138 -30.04 15.98 18.54
CA ILE A 138 -30.56 15.40 17.28
C ILE A 138 -30.11 16.23 16.08
N ILE A 139 -30.27 17.55 16.14
CA ILE A 139 -29.85 18.45 15.05
C ILE A 139 -28.36 18.29 14.76
N GLU A 140 -27.52 18.17 15.80
CA GLU A 140 -26.09 17.97 15.65
C GLU A 140 -25.75 16.60 15.03
N LEU A 141 -26.45 15.53 15.43
CA LEU A 141 -26.29 14.21 14.82
C LEU A 141 -26.68 14.21 13.34
N ASP A 142 -27.79 14.87 12.97
CA ASP A 142 -28.21 15.03 11.58
C ASP A 142 -27.19 15.83 10.77
N ARG A 143 -26.63 16.90 11.36
CA ARG A 143 -25.57 17.70 10.74
C ARG A 143 -24.32 16.86 10.45
N LEU A 144 -23.84 16.09 11.44
CA LEU A 144 -22.68 15.20 11.29
C LEU A 144 -22.94 14.08 10.27
N LYS A 145 -24.15 13.53 10.24
CA LYS A 145 -24.56 12.57 9.22
C LYS A 145 -24.54 13.20 7.81
N GLY A 146 -25.00 14.44 7.68
CA GLY A 146 -24.89 15.20 6.42
C GLY A 146 -23.44 15.39 5.97
N GLU A 147 -22.52 15.69 6.90
CA GLU A 147 -21.09 15.76 6.59
C GLU A 147 -20.54 14.42 6.10
N MET A 148 -20.89 13.31 6.75
CA MET A 148 -20.48 11.97 6.32
C MET A 148 -20.97 11.65 4.90
N ILE A 149 -22.23 11.96 4.57
CA ILE A 149 -22.78 11.75 3.23
C ILE A 149 -21.98 12.56 2.20
N LYS A 150 -21.72 13.84 2.49
CA LYS A 150 -20.91 14.70 1.61
C LYS A 150 -19.52 14.11 1.34
N TYR A 151 -18.82 13.62 2.36
CA TYR A 151 -17.49 13.01 2.16
C TYR A 151 -17.59 11.66 1.44
N ALA A 152 -18.65 10.87 1.67
CA ALA A 152 -18.89 9.65 0.93
C ALA A 152 -19.09 9.92 -0.57
N ASP A 153 -19.82 10.99 -0.93
CA ASP A 153 -20.00 11.42 -2.31
C ASP A 153 -18.66 11.83 -2.94
N GLN A 154 -17.80 12.56 -2.21
CA GLN A 154 -16.45 12.92 -2.68
C GLN A 154 -15.56 11.70 -2.90
N ILE A 155 -15.63 10.70 -2.03
CA ILE A 155 -14.91 9.43 -2.18
C ILE A 155 -15.39 8.70 -3.44
N ALA A 156 -16.70 8.67 -3.68
CA ALA A 156 -17.29 8.06 -4.87
C ALA A 156 -16.84 8.76 -6.15
N GLU A 157 -16.92 10.10 -6.18
CA GLU A 157 -16.47 10.93 -7.30
C GLU A 157 -14.99 10.69 -7.63
N ALA A 158 -14.12 10.66 -6.62
CA ALA A 158 -12.70 10.41 -6.80
C ALA A 158 -12.42 9.02 -7.40
N ARG A 159 -13.13 7.99 -6.91
CA ARG A 159 -13.01 6.62 -7.41
C ARG A 159 -13.52 6.49 -8.84
N GLU A 160 -14.64 7.12 -9.16
CA GLU A 160 -15.18 7.14 -10.53
C GLU A 160 -14.22 7.85 -11.50
N ALA A 161 -13.66 8.99 -11.11
CA ALA A 161 -12.69 9.72 -11.92
C ALA A 161 -11.42 8.89 -12.19
N MET A 162 -10.87 8.22 -11.18
CA MET A 162 -9.71 7.34 -11.37
C MET A 162 -10.03 6.12 -12.24
N GLU A 163 -11.23 5.54 -12.09
CA GLU A 163 -11.67 4.43 -12.94
C GLU A 163 -11.84 4.87 -14.40
N LYS A 164 -12.34 6.09 -14.63
CA LYS A 164 -12.41 6.68 -15.97
C LYS A 164 -11.02 6.84 -16.58
N ILE A 165 -10.06 7.39 -15.83
CA ILE A 165 -8.65 7.52 -16.28
C ILE A 165 -8.05 6.13 -16.59
N SER A 166 -8.36 5.12 -15.78
CA SER A 166 -7.93 3.74 -16.02
C SER A 166 -8.49 3.15 -17.31
N LYS A 167 -9.76 3.43 -17.62
CA LYS A 167 -10.40 3.03 -18.88
C LYS A 167 -9.77 3.76 -20.08
N GLU A 168 -9.58 5.08 -20.00
CA GLU A 168 -8.90 5.86 -21.04
C GLU A 168 -7.48 5.31 -21.32
N ALA A 169 -6.70 5.02 -20.26
CA ALA A 169 -5.37 4.45 -20.41
C ALA A 169 -5.39 3.08 -21.14
N LYS A 170 -6.37 2.21 -20.83
CA LYS A 170 -6.53 0.91 -21.50
C LYS A 170 -6.92 1.05 -22.97
N GLU A 171 -7.83 1.96 -23.28
CA GLU A 171 -8.26 2.27 -24.66
C GLU A 171 -7.07 2.75 -25.50
N GLU A 172 -6.17 3.52 -24.90
CA GLU A 172 -4.94 4.00 -25.53
C GLU A 172 -3.81 2.96 -25.60
N LYS A 173 -4.11 1.69 -25.23
CA LYS A 173 -3.17 0.55 -25.20
C LYS A 173 -1.99 0.74 -24.24
N THR A 174 -2.20 1.55 -23.20
CA THR A 174 -1.23 1.83 -22.15
C THR A 174 -1.22 0.71 -21.12
N ASN A 175 -0.09 0.50 -20.42
CA ASN A 175 -0.04 -0.47 -19.32
C ASN A 175 -0.85 0.07 -18.11
N PRO A 176 -1.95 -0.60 -17.70
CA PRO A 176 -2.76 -0.16 -16.56
C PRO A 176 -2.02 -0.26 -15.21
N ASP A 177 -0.93 -1.02 -15.12
CA ASP A 177 -0.14 -1.15 -13.89
C ASP A 177 0.51 0.16 -13.44
N TRP A 178 0.66 1.13 -14.35
CA TRP A 178 1.18 2.46 -14.01
C TRP A 178 0.28 3.26 -13.07
N LEU A 179 -1.00 2.90 -12.97
CA LEU A 179 -2.00 3.63 -12.20
C LEU A 179 -2.23 3.07 -10.79
N LYS A 180 -1.70 1.87 -10.50
CA LYS A 180 -1.75 1.24 -9.17
C LYS A 180 -1.08 2.13 -8.12
#